data_AF-A0A3E5FP42-F1
#
_entry.id   AF-A0A3E5FP42-F1
#
_cell.length_a   1.000
_cell.length_b   1.000
_cell.length_c   1.000
_cell.angle_alpha   90.00
_cell.angle_beta   90.00
_cell.angle_gamma   90.00
#
_symmetry.space_group_name_H-M   'P 1'
#
loop_
_entity.id
_entity.type
_entity.pdbx_description
1 polymer ?
#
loop_
_entity_poly.entity_id
_entity_poly.type
_entity_poly.pdbx_seq_one_letter_code
_entity_poly.pdbx_strand_id
1 'polypeptide(L)'
;MDRKYILFDLDGTLTDPMQGITKSVRYALNSFGIEVDDLCKLIPFIGPPLKDSFKEFYRFNEEDAILAVEKYREYYRIDGIFDNKVYEGIEECLKALKKEDKILVLATSKPEVFAKKIMDHFNLSKYFDFIGGSELNGRSKKGEVIEYVLKSMQINFGDAIMVGDRMHDIIGAHEHNLPCIAVEYGYGNVQEFKQYHADYIVKTVNELQKLLCNK
;
A
#
# COMPACT_ATOMS: atom_id res chain seq x y z
N MET A 1 -6.83 -14.66 -15.94
CA MET A 1 -6.69 -13.45 -16.78
C MET A 1 -5.28 -13.45 -17.35
N ASP A 2 -5.10 -13.25 -18.66
CA ASP A 2 -3.76 -13.38 -19.27
C ASP A 2 -2.96 -12.08 -19.20
N ARG A 3 -2.54 -11.71 -17.98
CA ARG A 3 -1.54 -10.64 -17.75
C ARG A 3 -0.28 -11.27 -17.19
N LYS A 4 0.88 -10.87 -17.74
CA LYS A 4 2.19 -11.42 -17.35
C LYS A 4 2.75 -10.73 -16.11
N TYR A 5 2.52 -9.43 -15.98
CA TYR A 5 3.05 -8.60 -14.90
C TYR A 5 1.95 -8.25 -13.90
N ILE A 6 2.18 -8.53 -12.62
CA ILE A 6 1.25 -8.20 -11.55
C ILE A 6 1.92 -7.19 -10.63
N LEU A 7 1.39 -5.97 -10.62
CA LEU A 7 1.83 -4.90 -9.73
C LEU A 7 0.99 -4.96 -8.46
N PHE A 8 1.63 -4.95 -7.31
CA PHE A 8 0.98 -4.93 -6.00
C PHE A 8 1.32 -3.64 -5.26
N ASP A 9 0.34 -3.05 -4.57
CA ASP A 9 0.65 -2.21 -3.42
C ASP A 9 1.11 -3.07 -2.22
N LEU A 10 1.62 -2.42 -1.18
CA LEU A 10 2.12 -3.04 0.04
C LEU A 10 1.08 -2.96 1.17
N ASP A 11 0.92 -1.77 1.72
CA ASP A 11 0.09 -1.48 2.89
C ASP A 11 -1.39 -1.61 2.48
N GLY A 12 -2.18 -2.44 3.17
CA GLY A 12 -3.58 -2.71 2.81
C GLY A 12 -3.78 -3.80 1.75
N THR A 13 -2.71 -4.23 1.07
CA THR A 13 -2.79 -5.23 -0.01
C THR A 13 -2.02 -6.51 0.29
N LEU A 14 -0.73 -6.40 0.63
CA LEU A 14 0.11 -7.55 1.04
C LEU A 14 0.21 -7.65 2.56
N THR A 15 0.23 -6.50 3.24
CA THR A 15 0.41 -6.41 4.68
C THR A 15 -0.61 -5.49 5.34
N ASP A 16 -0.97 -5.77 6.58
CA ASP A 16 -1.79 -4.98 7.49
C ASP A 16 -0.91 -4.17 8.45
N PRO A 17 -0.61 -2.89 8.13
CA PRO A 17 0.22 -2.02 8.97
C PRO A 17 -0.55 -1.35 10.11
N MET A 18 -1.80 -1.74 10.39
CA MET A 18 -2.69 -1.02 11.30
C MET A 18 -2.03 -0.74 12.65
N GLN A 19 -1.45 -1.75 13.28
CA GLN A 19 -0.82 -1.59 14.60
C GLN A 19 0.32 -0.57 14.56
N GLY A 20 1.24 -0.71 13.62
CA GLY A 20 2.41 0.14 13.49
C GLY A 20 2.05 1.59 13.21
N ILE A 21 1.17 1.84 12.24
CA ILE A 21 0.75 3.20 11.88
C ILE A 21 -0.03 3.83 13.02
N THR A 22 -1.05 3.15 13.56
CA THR A 22 -1.93 3.75 14.58
C THR A 22 -1.20 3.99 15.90
N LYS A 23 -0.27 3.11 16.31
CA LYS A 23 0.60 3.36 17.47
C LYS A 23 1.54 4.53 17.25
N SER A 24 2.12 4.68 16.05
CA SER A 24 2.94 5.84 15.70
C SER A 24 2.14 7.15 15.71
N VAL A 25 0.90 7.13 15.20
CA VAL A 25 0.01 8.30 15.25
C VAL A 25 -0.33 8.64 16.70
N ARG A 26 -0.69 7.64 17.52
CA ARG A 26 -0.95 7.84 18.94
C ARG A 26 0.27 8.40 19.68
N TYR A 27 1.47 7.90 19.38
CA TYR A 27 2.72 8.44 19.93
C TYR A 27 2.89 9.93 19.59
N ALA A 28 2.63 10.30 18.32
CA ALA A 28 2.65 11.70 17.90
C ALA A 28 1.62 12.52 18.67
N LEU A 29 0.36 12.10 18.72
CA LEU A 29 -0.73 12.80 19.41
C LEU A 29 -0.45 12.99 20.91
N ASN A 30 0.10 11.97 21.58
CA ASN A 30 0.48 12.04 22.99
C ASN A 30 1.52 13.15 23.26
N SER A 31 2.42 13.42 22.30
CA SER A 31 3.40 14.51 22.43
C SER A 31 2.76 15.91 22.40
N PHE A 32 1.52 16.02 21.95
CA PHE A 32 0.68 17.23 22.02
C PHE A 32 -0.35 17.16 23.15
N GLY A 33 -0.27 16.17 24.04
CA GLY A 33 -1.22 15.98 25.14
C GLY A 33 -2.59 15.44 24.71
N ILE A 34 -2.68 14.85 23.51
CA ILE A 34 -3.92 14.25 22.99
C ILE A 34 -3.86 12.74 23.17
N GLU A 35 -4.68 12.21 24.07
CA GLU A 35 -4.76 10.77 24.33
C GLU A 35 -5.80 10.09 23.43
N VAL A 36 -5.44 8.92 22.91
CA VAL A 36 -6.32 8.08 22.09
C VAL A 36 -6.27 6.64 22.59
N ASP A 37 -7.33 6.20 23.25
CA ASP A 37 -7.41 4.85 23.82
C ASP A 37 -7.64 3.77 22.76
N ASP A 38 -8.51 4.07 21.79
CA ASP A 38 -8.92 3.15 20.73
C ASP A 38 -8.18 3.44 19.42
N LEU A 39 -7.24 2.54 19.08
CA LEU A 39 -6.47 2.62 17.84
C LEU A 39 -7.33 2.54 16.58
N CYS A 40 -8.53 1.96 16.64
CA CYS A 40 -9.43 1.90 15.49
C CYS A 40 -9.85 3.29 15.00
N LYS A 41 -9.88 4.29 15.90
CA LYS A 41 -10.16 5.69 15.53
C LYS A 41 -9.07 6.32 14.66
N LEU A 42 -7.88 5.71 14.64
CA LEU A 42 -6.72 6.18 13.87
C LEU A 42 -6.57 5.46 12.53
N ILE A 43 -7.43 4.48 12.21
CA ILE A 43 -7.44 3.81 10.89
C ILE A 43 -7.51 4.81 9.72
N PRO A 44 -8.24 5.95 9.79
CA PRO A 44 -8.23 6.94 8.71
C PRO A 44 -6.85 7.52 8.36
N PHE A 45 -5.83 7.36 9.21
CA PHE A 45 -4.44 7.75 8.90
C PHE A 45 -3.72 6.75 7.99
N ILE A 46 -4.30 5.58 7.71
CA ILE A 46 -3.68 4.54 6.90
C ILE A 46 -4.01 4.81 5.43
N GLY A 47 -2.99 5.14 4.64
CA GLY A 47 -3.09 5.46 3.22
C GLY A 47 -2.84 6.93 2.87
N PRO A 48 -3.61 7.91 3.39
CA PRO A 48 -3.43 9.31 3.01
C PRO A 48 -2.13 9.92 3.58
N PRO A 49 -1.69 11.07 3.06
CA PRO A 49 -0.55 11.79 3.63
C PRO A 49 -0.79 12.14 5.11
N LEU A 50 0.18 11.82 5.97
CA LEU A 50 0.08 12.02 7.41
C LEU A 50 -0.18 13.48 7.79
N LYS A 51 0.50 14.43 7.11
CA LYS A 51 0.34 15.87 7.36
C LYS A 51 -1.11 16.30 7.15
N ASP A 52 -1.71 15.89 6.04
CA ASP A 52 -3.08 16.23 5.70
C ASP A 52 -4.06 15.58 6.69
N SER A 53 -3.78 14.34 7.12
CA SER A 53 -4.57 13.63 8.13
C SER A 53 -4.57 14.35 9.49
N PHE A 54 -3.40 14.82 9.98
CA PHE A 54 -3.34 15.60 11.22
C PHE A 54 -4.12 16.92 11.13
N LYS A 55 -4.03 17.60 9.98
CA LYS A 55 -4.77 18.85 9.74
C LYS A 55 -6.28 18.61 9.65
N GLU A 56 -6.70 17.53 9.00
CA GLU A 56 -8.11 17.21 8.79
C GLU A 56 -8.78 16.74 10.08
N PHE A 57 -8.23 15.71 10.72
CA PHE A 57 -8.87 15.04 11.85
C PHE A 57 -8.64 15.74 13.19
N TYR A 58 -7.49 16.40 13.37
CA TYR A 58 -7.10 17.06 14.63
C TYR A 58 -6.93 18.57 14.51
N ARG A 59 -7.21 19.16 13.33
CA ARG A 59 -7.17 20.61 13.10
C ARG A 59 -5.82 21.25 13.41
N PHE A 60 -4.74 20.48 13.27
CA PHE A 60 -3.39 21.01 13.42
C PHE A 60 -3.14 22.10 12.37
N ASN A 61 -2.39 23.15 12.74
CA ASN A 61 -1.85 24.09 11.76
C ASN A 61 -0.69 23.44 10.99
N GLU A 62 -0.10 24.15 10.03
CA GLU A 62 0.99 23.60 9.20
C GLU A 62 2.22 23.18 10.04
N GLU A 63 2.61 24.00 11.02
CA GLU A 63 3.78 23.76 11.86
C GLU A 63 3.59 22.55 12.77
N ASP A 64 2.44 22.47 13.46
CA ASP A 64 2.08 21.35 14.33
C ASP A 64 1.95 20.05 13.55
N ALA A 65 1.39 20.09 12.33
CA ALA A 65 1.28 18.91 11.47
C ALA A 65 2.66 18.41 11.01
N ILE A 66 3.60 19.30 10.72
CA ILE A 66 4.99 18.92 10.41
C ILE A 66 5.64 18.26 11.63
N LEU A 67 5.54 18.88 12.81
CA LEU A 67 6.11 18.34 14.03
C LEU A 67 5.48 16.99 14.42
N ALA A 68 4.16 16.82 14.22
CA ALA A 68 3.47 15.55 14.43
C ALA A 68 3.97 14.45 13.50
N VAL A 69 4.26 14.77 12.24
CA VAL A 69 4.88 13.83 11.29
C VAL A 69 6.30 13.45 11.73
N GLU A 70 7.08 14.38 12.29
CA GLU A 70 8.39 14.07 12.86
C GLU A 70 8.28 13.11 14.05
N LYS A 71 7.35 13.38 14.98
CA LYS A 71 7.09 12.52 16.14
C LYS A 71 6.58 11.14 15.75
N TYR A 72 5.69 11.07 14.76
CA TYR A 72 5.26 9.81 14.15
C TYR A 72 6.47 9.00 13.66
N ARG A 73 7.39 9.66 12.93
CA ARG A 73 8.57 9.01 12.33
C ARG A 73 9.58 8.55 13.38
N GLU A 74 9.67 9.22 14.52
CA GLU A 74 10.50 8.84 15.66
C GLU A 74 10.14 7.42 16.15
N TYR A 75 8.85 7.17 16.43
CA TYR A 75 8.36 5.86 16.83
C TYR A 75 8.35 4.85 15.66
N TYR A 76 7.88 5.29 14.48
CA TYR A 76 7.70 4.38 13.34
C TYR A 76 9.00 3.72 12.88
N ARG A 77 10.12 4.46 12.87
CA ARG A 77 11.39 3.94 12.36
C ARG A 77 12.03 2.86 13.23
N ILE A 78 11.67 2.83 14.52
CA ILE A 78 12.26 1.92 15.51
C ILE A 78 11.32 0.73 15.72
N ASP A 79 10.07 1.02 16.10
CA ASP A 79 9.12 -0.02 16.52
C ASP A 79 7.99 -0.18 15.49
N GLY A 80 7.39 0.92 15.05
CA GLY A 80 6.15 0.88 14.25
C GLY A 80 6.31 0.22 12.87
N ILE A 81 7.51 0.21 12.28
CA ILE A 81 7.76 -0.41 10.97
C ILE A 81 7.61 -1.95 11.02
N PHE A 82 7.85 -2.56 12.18
CA PHE A 82 7.75 -4.01 12.37
C PHE A 82 6.42 -4.46 13.00
N ASP A 83 5.64 -3.52 13.56
CA ASP A 83 4.26 -3.74 14.01
C ASP A 83 3.30 -3.84 12.80
N ASN A 84 3.58 -4.81 11.93
CA ASN A 84 2.90 -5.08 10.68
C ASN A 84 2.65 -6.59 10.58
N LYS A 85 1.74 -7.02 9.71
CA LYS A 85 1.43 -8.44 9.49
C LYS A 85 1.17 -8.71 8.03
N VAL A 86 1.61 -9.85 7.51
CA VAL A 86 1.20 -10.31 6.18
C VAL A 86 -0.25 -10.78 6.24
N TYR A 87 -1.09 -10.38 5.28
CA TYR A 87 -2.46 -10.91 5.21
C TYR A 87 -2.45 -12.43 4.98
N GLU A 88 -3.38 -13.12 5.60
CA GLU A 88 -3.50 -14.58 5.49
C GLU A 88 -3.65 -15.01 4.02
N GLY A 89 -2.84 -15.97 3.59
CA GLY A 89 -2.85 -16.51 2.23
C GLY A 89 -2.01 -15.74 1.20
N ILE A 90 -1.42 -14.59 1.54
CA ILE A 90 -0.63 -13.80 0.58
C ILE A 90 0.61 -14.56 0.13
N GLU A 91 1.36 -15.21 1.03
CA GLU A 91 2.56 -15.94 0.62
C GLU A 91 2.21 -17.12 -0.31
N GLU A 92 1.11 -17.83 -0.04
CA GLU A 92 0.56 -18.88 -0.90
C GLU A 92 0.15 -18.35 -2.27
N CYS A 93 -0.51 -17.19 -2.31
CA CYS A 93 -0.89 -16.51 -3.53
C CYS A 93 0.34 -16.15 -4.36
N LEU A 94 1.34 -15.49 -3.78
CA LEU A 94 2.59 -15.13 -4.46
C LEU A 94 3.32 -16.38 -4.99
N LYS A 95 3.40 -17.46 -4.21
CA LYS A 95 3.96 -18.75 -4.65
C LYS A 95 3.20 -19.31 -5.85
N ALA A 96 1.87 -19.25 -5.85
CA ALA A 96 1.05 -19.74 -6.95
C ALA A 96 1.28 -18.93 -8.23
N LEU A 97 1.37 -17.61 -8.12
CA LEU A 97 1.65 -16.73 -9.26
C LEU A 97 3.04 -16.98 -9.85
N LYS A 98 4.08 -17.16 -9.02
CA LYS A 98 5.42 -17.51 -9.53
C LYS A 98 5.46 -18.88 -10.21
N LYS A 99 4.63 -19.84 -9.79
CA LYS A 99 4.49 -21.15 -10.47
C LYS A 99 3.83 -21.05 -11.85
N GLU A 100 3.07 -19.97 -12.10
CA GLU A 100 2.50 -19.65 -13.41
C GLU A 100 3.38 -18.66 -14.20
N ASP A 101 4.66 -18.56 -13.86
CA ASP A 101 5.65 -17.69 -14.51
C ASP A 101 5.25 -16.21 -14.57
N LYS A 102 4.41 -15.77 -13.62
CA LYS A 102 4.07 -14.35 -13.47
C LYS A 102 5.28 -13.57 -12.93
N ILE A 103 5.40 -12.34 -13.40
CA ILE A 103 6.41 -11.38 -12.93
C ILE A 103 5.73 -10.46 -11.92
N LEU A 104 6.26 -10.43 -10.69
CA LEU A 104 5.62 -9.72 -9.58
C LEU A 104 6.42 -8.46 -9.27
N VAL A 105 5.72 -7.34 -9.16
CA VAL A 105 6.31 -6.01 -9.01
C VAL A 105 5.64 -5.30 -7.85
N LEU A 106 6.41 -4.72 -6.94
CA LEU A 106 5.86 -3.84 -5.92
C LEU A 106 5.80 -2.42 -6.46
N ALA A 107 4.63 -1.77 -6.38
CA ALA A 107 4.39 -0.39 -6.78
C ALA A 107 3.65 0.34 -5.65
N THR A 108 4.40 0.83 -4.65
CA THR A 108 3.83 1.41 -3.43
C THR A 108 4.15 2.89 -3.25
N SER A 109 3.19 3.66 -2.73
CA SER A 109 3.44 5.05 -2.31
C SER A 109 4.25 5.14 -1.00
N LYS A 110 4.53 4.01 -0.36
CA LYS A 110 5.47 3.94 0.76
C LYS A 110 6.91 4.22 0.30
N PRO A 111 7.74 4.93 1.08
CA PRO A 111 9.13 5.14 0.72
C PRO A 111 9.85 3.81 0.47
N GLU A 112 10.55 3.71 -0.65
CA GLU A 112 11.13 2.44 -1.12
C GLU A 112 12.06 1.80 -0.09
N VAL A 113 12.80 2.63 0.65
CA VAL A 113 13.70 2.19 1.74
C VAL A 113 12.95 1.47 2.87
N PHE A 114 11.70 1.86 3.15
CA PHE A 114 10.85 1.21 4.15
C PHE A 114 10.12 0.02 3.55
N ALA A 115 9.65 0.11 2.31
CA ALA A 115 9.04 -1.01 1.61
C ALA A 115 9.99 -2.20 1.55
N LYS A 116 11.24 -2.01 1.11
CA LYS A 116 12.27 -3.07 1.08
C LYS A 116 12.51 -3.69 2.46
N LYS A 117 12.67 -2.87 3.51
CA LYS A 117 12.83 -3.38 4.89
C LYS A 117 11.67 -4.25 5.35
N ILE A 118 10.43 -3.85 5.07
CA ILE A 118 9.24 -4.63 5.43
C ILE A 118 9.18 -5.93 4.63
N MET A 119 9.42 -5.86 3.33
CA MET A 119 9.42 -7.03 2.45
C MET A 119 10.51 -8.04 2.85
N ASP A 120 11.69 -7.58 3.24
CA ASP A 120 12.78 -8.43 3.71
C ASP A 120 12.45 -9.05 5.07
N HIS A 121 11.89 -8.26 6.00
CA HIS A 121 11.48 -8.73 7.33
C HIS A 121 10.47 -9.88 7.25
N PHE A 122 9.49 -9.77 6.36
CA PHE A 122 8.50 -10.83 6.12
C PHE A 122 8.93 -11.88 5.08
N ASN A 123 10.18 -11.83 4.61
CA ASN A 123 10.72 -12.76 3.62
C ASN A 123 9.88 -12.84 2.32
N LEU A 124 9.27 -11.72 1.94
CA LEU A 124 8.46 -11.57 0.73
C LEU A 124 9.28 -11.09 -0.47
N SER A 125 10.39 -10.36 -0.25
CA SER A 125 11.22 -9.79 -1.32
C SER A 125 11.64 -10.82 -2.37
N LYS A 126 11.87 -12.07 -1.97
CA LYS A 126 12.25 -13.18 -2.85
C LYS A 126 11.22 -13.51 -3.95
N TYR A 127 9.98 -13.06 -3.81
CA TYR A 127 8.93 -13.27 -4.83
C TYR A 127 8.88 -12.17 -5.87
N PHE A 128 9.46 -11.00 -5.59
CA PHE A 128 9.30 -9.80 -6.40
C PHE A 128 10.52 -9.61 -7.30
N ASP A 129 10.25 -9.45 -8.58
CA ASP A 129 11.26 -9.19 -9.61
C ASP A 129 11.72 -7.72 -9.57
N PHE A 130 10.88 -6.83 -9.02
CA PHE A 130 11.23 -5.43 -8.76
C PHE A 130 10.43 -4.86 -7.58
N ILE A 131 11.08 -4.01 -6.78
CA ILE A 131 10.45 -3.31 -5.65
C ILE A 131 10.60 -1.81 -5.87
N GLY A 132 9.52 -1.16 -6.28
CA GLY A 132 9.43 0.30 -6.45
C GLY A 132 8.57 0.95 -5.38
N GLY A 133 9.13 1.98 -4.76
CA GLY A 133 8.42 2.82 -3.78
C GLY A 133 8.45 4.30 -4.14
N SER A 134 7.92 5.13 -3.25
CA SER A 134 8.16 6.57 -3.29
C SER A 134 9.60 6.92 -2.87
N GLU A 135 10.03 8.12 -3.22
CA GLU A 135 11.25 8.74 -2.71
C GLU A 135 10.91 9.64 -1.53
N LEU A 136 11.85 9.83 -0.60
CA LEU A 136 11.62 10.70 0.55
C LEU A 136 11.41 12.18 0.17
N ASN A 137 12.00 12.61 -0.96
CA ASN A 137 12.04 14.01 -1.41
C ASN A 137 11.69 14.16 -2.90
N GLY A 138 10.90 13.26 -3.47
CA GLY A 138 10.66 13.21 -4.91
C GLY A 138 9.35 12.50 -5.26
N ARG A 139 9.46 11.44 -6.07
CA ARG A 139 8.32 10.60 -6.47
C ARG A 139 7.45 10.22 -5.27
N SER A 140 6.14 10.45 -5.32
CA SER A 140 5.26 10.19 -4.18
C SER A 140 3.89 9.64 -4.56
N LYS A 141 3.31 10.12 -5.66
CA LYS A 141 1.98 9.71 -6.11
C LYS A 141 2.02 8.30 -6.69
N LYS A 142 0.90 7.58 -6.56
CA LYS A 142 0.78 6.21 -7.06
C LYS A 142 1.05 6.11 -8.56
N GLY A 143 0.51 7.01 -9.37
CA GLY A 143 0.79 7.07 -10.81
C GLY A 143 2.28 7.21 -11.12
N GLU A 144 3.00 8.10 -10.42
CA GLU A 144 4.45 8.28 -10.62
C GLU A 144 5.24 7.00 -10.26
N VAL A 145 4.82 6.27 -9.21
CA VAL A 145 5.43 4.98 -8.83
C VAL A 145 5.16 3.90 -9.88
N ILE A 146 3.93 3.84 -10.41
CA ILE A 146 3.58 2.91 -11.49
C ILE A 146 4.41 3.22 -12.74
N GLU A 147 4.50 4.49 -13.13
CA GLU A 147 5.34 4.90 -14.27
C GLU A 147 6.80 4.49 -14.08
N TYR A 148 7.34 4.69 -12.88
CA TYR A 148 8.69 4.31 -12.52
C TYR A 148 8.94 2.81 -12.71
N VAL A 149 8.10 1.95 -12.12
CA VAL A 149 8.30 0.50 -12.21
C VAL A 149 8.15 -0.01 -13.64
N LEU A 150 7.18 0.52 -14.41
CA LEU A 150 6.96 0.15 -15.80
C LEU A 150 8.18 0.52 -16.67
N LYS A 151 8.74 1.73 -16.50
CA LYS A 151 9.94 2.16 -17.22
C LYS A 151 11.18 1.34 -16.82
N SER A 152 11.38 1.11 -15.52
CA SER A 152 12.53 0.35 -15.03
C SER A 152 12.57 -1.09 -15.53
N MET A 153 11.40 -1.70 -15.73
CA MET A 153 11.29 -3.08 -16.22
C MET A 153 10.94 -3.19 -17.71
N GLN A 154 10.80 -2.06 -18.42
CA GLN A 154 10.41 -2.00 -19.84
C GLN A 154 9.10 -2.76 -20.11
N ILE A 155 8.12 -2.62 -19.22
CA ILE A 155 6.82 -3.30 -19.31
C ILE A 155 5.88 -2.51 -20.20
N ASN A 156 5.25 -3.19 -21.16
CA ASN A 156 4.16 -2.58 -21.93
C ASN A 156 2.87 -2.55 -21.09
N PHE A 157 2.12 -1.46 -21.19
CA PHE A 157 0.87 -1.27 -20.43
C PHE A 157 -0.15 -2.41 -20.62
N GLY A 158 -0.20 -3.02 -21.81
CA GLY A 158 -1.09 -4.15 -22.12
C GLY A 158 -0.79 -5.46 -21.38
N ASP A 159 0.39 -5.58 -20.76
CA ASP A 159 0.84 -6.84 -20.15
C ASP A 159 0.69 -6.86 -18.62
N ALA A 160 0.37 -5.70 -18.03
CA ALA A 160 0.32 -5.48 -16.58
C ALA A 160 -1.10 -5.31 -16.03
N ILE A 161 -1.26 -5.59 -14.74
CA ILE A 161 -2.44 -5.28 -13.93
C ILE A 161 -2.01 -4.80 -12.55
N MET A 162 -2.71 -3.81 -12.00
CA MET A 162 -2.49 -3.31 -10.64
C MET A 162 -3.40 -4.01 -9.65
N VAL A 163 -2.89 -4.32 -8.45
CA VAL A 163 -3.63 -4.83 -7.30
C VAL A 163 -3.41 -3.88 -6.14
N GLY A 164 -4.50 -3.34 -5.61
CA GLY A 164 -4.46 -2.35 -4.54
C GLY A 164 -5.76 -2.31 -3.75
N ASP A 165 -5.76 -1.64 -2.60
CA ASP A 165 -6.94 -1.55 -1.73
C ASP A 165 -7.55 -0.14 -1.68
N ARG A 166 -6.97 0.85 -2.38
CA ARG A 166 -7.42 2.24 -2.32
C ARG A 166 -7.70 2.85 -3.69
N MET A 167 -8.45 3.95 -3.70
CA MET A 167 -8.72 4.78 -4.89
C MET A 167 -7.44 5.24 -5.57
N HIS A 168 -6.36 5.45 -4.81
CA HIS A 168 -5.07 5.86 -5.36
C HIS A 168 -4.48 4.81 -6.30
N ASP A 169 -4.68 3.51 -6.01
CA ASP A 169 -4.26 2.41 -6.87
C ASP A 169 -5.06 2.39 -8.17
N ILE A 170 -6.38 2.58 -8.06
CA ILE A 170 -7.28 2.61 -9.22
C ILE A 170 -6.93 3.78 -10.14
N ILE A 171 -6.84 4.99 -9.56
CA ILE A 171 -6.48 6.21 -10.31
C ILE A 171 -5.10 6.04 -10.96
N GLY A 172 -4.10 5.60 -10.19
CA GLY A 172 -2.73 5.44 -10.71
C GLY A 172 -2.62 4.40 -11.81
N ALA A 173 -3.40 3.31 -11.71
CA ALA A 173 -3.48 2.30 -12.76
C ALA A 173 -4.12 2.87 -14.04
N HIS A 174 -5.24 3.56 -13.92
CA HIS A 174 -5.98 4.14 -15.05
C HIS A 174 -5.22 5.27 -15.75
N GLU A 175 -4.45 6.09 -15.01
CA GLU A 175 -3.51 7.08 -15.59
C GLU A 175 -2.53 6.43 -16.60
N HIS A 176 -2.23 5.15 -16.42
CA HIS A 176 -1.32 4.36 -17.24
C HIS A 176 -2.04 3.30 -18.08
N ASN A 177 -3.36 3.40 -18.24
CA ASN A 177 -4.20 2.43 -18.98
C ASN A 177 -4.03 0.97 -18.52
N LEU A 178 -3.75 0.78 -17.23
CA LEU A 178 -3.73 -0.55 -16.59
C LEU A 178 -5.09 -0.85 -15.96
N PRO A 179 -5.61 -2.09 -16.09
CA PRO A 179 -6.71 -2.53 -15.25
C PRO A 179 -6.28 -2.56 -13.77
N CYS A 180 -7.24 -2.39 -12.86
CA CYS A 180 -7.02 -2.49 -11.42
C CYS A 180 -7.96 -3.52 -10.76
N ILE A 181 -7.38 -4.39 -9.94
CA ILE A 181 -8.10 -5.26 -9.01
C ILE A 181 -8.11 -4.58 -7.64
N ALA A 182 -9.28 -4.11 -7.21
CA ALA A 182 -9.48 -3.57 -5.88
C ALA A 182 -9.74 -4.70 -4.87
N VAL A 183 -9.01 -4.71 -3.77
CA VAL A 183 -9.16 -5.73 -2.71
C VAL A 183 -9.94 -5.19 -1.51
N GLU A 184 -11.07 -5.83 -1.16
CA GLU A 184 -11.95 -5.39 -0.07
C GLU A 184 -11.44 -5.79 1.33
N TYR A 185 -10.44 -6.68 1.41
CA TYR A 185 -9.86 -7.08 2.69
C TYR A 185 -8.90 -6.04 3.29
N GLY A 186 -8.58 -4.97 2.54
CA GLY A 186 -7.74 -3.86 2.98
C GLY A 186 -8.54 -2.74 3.65
N TYR A 187 -8.16 -1.48 3.39
CA TYR A 187 -8.75 -0.30 4.02
C TYR A 187 -9.75 0.46 3.15
N GLY A 188 -9.78 0.21 1.84
CA GLY A 188 -10.84 0.73 0.98
C GLY A 188 -12.14 -0.05 1.11
N ASN A 189 -13.18 0.42 0.41
CA ASN A 189 -14.50 -0.20 0.46
C ASN A 189 -15.19 -0.16 -0.91
N VAL A 190 -16.26 -0.95 -1.05
CA VAL A 190 -17.02 -1.08 -2.31
C VAL A 190 -17.57 0.24 -2.84
N GLN A 191 -17.91 1.21 -1.98
CA GLN A 191 -18.40 2.52 -2.44
C GLN A 191 -17.26 3.30 -3.10
N GLU A 192 -16.09 3.36 -2.47
CA GLU A 192 -14.86 3.93 -3.03
C GLU A 192 -14.52 3.26 -4.37
N PHE A 193 -14.50 1.93 -4.42
CA PHE A 193 -14.13 1.19 -5.63
C PHE A 193 -15.08 1.44 -6.80
N LYS A 194 -16.39 1.56 -6.53
CA LYS A 194 -17.38 1.89 -7.56
C LYS A 194 -17.27 3.33 -8.04
N GLN A 195 -17.02 4.27 -7.12
CA GLN A 195 -16.86 5.68 -7.45
C GLN A 195 -15.66 5.91 -8.39
N TYR A 196 -14.56 5.18 -8.17
CA TYR A 196 -13.35 5.28 -8.98
C TYR A 196 -13.27 4.23 -10.10
N HIS A 197 -14.34 3.46 -10.33
CA HIS A 197 -14.48 2.52 -11.45
C HIS A 197 -13.43 1.40 -11.49
N ALA A 198 -13.13 0.77 -10.34
CA ALA A 198 -12.26 -0.43 -10.32
C ALA A 198 -12.73 -1.48 -11.34
N ASP A 199 -11.80 -2.02 -12.13
CA ASP A 199 -12.10 -3.02 -13.17
C ASP A 199 -12.56 -4.35 -12.57
N TYR A 200 -11.99 -4.72 -11.42
CA TYR A 200 -12.35 -5.92 -10.66
C TYR A 200 -12.39 -5.59 -9.17
N ILE A 201 -13.27 -6.27 -8.44
CA ILE A 201 -13.32 -6.20 -6.98
C ILE A 201 -13.32 -7.64 -6.45
N VAL A 202 -12.42 -7.92 -5.51
CA VAL A 202 -12.32 -9.23 -4.83
C VAL A 202 -12.34 -9.04 -3.32
N LYS A 203 -12.95 -9.99 -2.61
CA LYS A 203 -13.17 -9.87 -1.15
C LYS A 203 -12.08 -10.53 -0.33
N THR A 204 -11.38 -11.50 -0.90
CA THR A 204 -10.42 -12.32 -0.18
C THR A 204 -9.18 -12.57 -1.03
N VAL A 205 -8.06 -12.87 -0.38
CA VAL A 205 -6.82 -13.27 -1.06
C VAL A 205 -7.03 -14.53 -1.92
N ASN A 206 -7.93 -15.43 -1.54
CA ASN A 206 -8.28 -16.60 -2.34
C ASN A 206 -9.00 -16.23 -3.64
N GLU A 207 -9.93 -15.27 -3.60
CA GLU A 207 -10.57 -14.75 -4.81
C GLU A 207 -9.56 -14.04 -5.71
N LEU A 208 -8.66 -13.24 -5.13
CA LEU A 208 -7.57 -12.61 -5.86
C LEU A 208 -6.69 -13.64 -6.58
N GLN A 209 -6.25 -14.68 -5.86
CA GLN A 209 -5.45 -15.75 -6.44
C GLN A 209 -6.19 -16.44 -7.59
N LYS A 210 -7.47 -16.80 -7.41
CA LYS A 210 -8.27 -17.44 -8.46
C LYS A 210 -8.45 -16.57 -9.70
N LEU A 211 -8.55 -15.26 -9.54
CA LEU A 211 -8.70 -14.32 -10.65
C LEU A 211 -7.40 -14.19 -11.47
N LEU A 212 -6.26 -14.16 -10.77
CA LEU A 212 -4.94 -13.96 -11.36
C LEU A 212 -4.34 -15.25 -11.94
N CYS A 213 -4.60 -16.39 -11.31
CA CYS A 213 -4.25 -17.71 -11.80
C CYS A 213 -5.18 -18.10 -12.97
N ASN A 214 -4.62 -18.60 -14.06
CA ASN A 214 -5.43 -19.12 -15.15
C ASN A 214 -6.07 -20.45 -14.71
N LYS A 215 -7.36 -20.44 -14.39
CA LYS A 215 -8.20 -21.64 -14.30
C LYS A 215 -9.40 -21.52 -15.23
#